data_AF-A0A561BGE0-F1
#
_entry.id   AF-A0A561BGE0-F1
#
_cell.length_a   1.000
_cell.length_b   1.000
_cell.length_c   1.000
_cell.angle_alpha   90.00
_cell.angle_beta   90.00
_cell.angle_gamma   90.00
#
_symmetry.space_group_name_H-M   'P 1'
#
loop_
_entity.id
_entity.type
_entity.pdbx_description
1 polymer ?
#
loop_
_entity_poly.entity_id
_entity_poly.type
_entity_poly.pdbx_seq_one_letter_code
_entity_poly.pdbx_strand_id
1 'polypeptide(L)' 'MTPAKKTMTLNLTDAEMTVLEQLAAEKDITKTALLRQALRLYQLLDSRTKAGEKLFFEDEKSKEKKEVVVL' A
#
# COMPACT_ATOMS: atom_id res chain seq x y z
N MET A 1 18.21 -4.67 -19.03
CA MET A 1 18.25 -6.03 -18.44
C MET A 1 16.99 -6.20 -17.61
N THR A 2 16.18 -7.23 -17.85
CA THR A 2 14.97 -7.48 -17.07
C THR A 2 15.39 -7.95 -15.66
N PRO A 3 14.95 -7.30 -14.58
CA PRO A 3 15.35 -7.69 -13.23
C PRO A 3 14.93 -9.14 -12.93
N ALA A 4 15.81 -9.90 -12.31
CA ALA A 4 15.53 -11.28 -11.92
C ALA A 4 14.37 -11.33 -10.91
N LYS A 5 13.34 -12.14 -11.21
CA LYS A 5 12.22 -12.37 -10.30
C LYS A 5 12.64 -13.34 -9.21
N LYS A 6 12.37 -13.01 -7.95
CA LYS A 6 12.52 -13.92 -6.80
C LYS A 6 11.13 -14.35 -6.31
N THR A 7 11.01 -15.62 -5.94
CA THR A 7 9.80 -16.16 -5.31
C THR A 7 9.75 -15.76 -3.84
N MET A 8 8.56 -15.43 -3.36
CA MET A 8 8.27 -15.18 -1.95
C MET A 8 7.01 -15.95 -1.58
N THR A 9 7.03 -16.64 -0.44
CA THR A 9 5.86 -17.27 0.16
C THR A 9 5.47 -16.47 1.38
N LEU A 10 4.19 -16.15 1.51
CA LEU A 10 3.64 -15.39 2.62
C LEU A 10 2.47 -16.17 3.20
N ASN A 11 2.51 -16.42 4.51
CA ASN A 11 1.36 -16.96 5.23
C ASN A 11 0.53 -15.78 5.71
N LEU A 12 -0.78 -15.85 5.46
CA LEU A 12 -1.75 -14.85 5.89
C LEU A 12 -2.77 -15.54 6.79
N THR A 13 -3.27 -14.80 7.78
CA THR A 13 -4.49 -15.17 8.48
C THR A 13 -5.70 -15.07 7.53
N ASP A 14 -6.80 -15.74 7.86
CA ASP A 14 -8.03 -15.68 7.06
C ASP A 14 -8.55 -14.25 6.89
N ALA A 15 -8.41 -13.42 7.94
CA ALA A 15 -8.81 -12.02 7.93
C ALA A 15 -7.96 -11.21 6.93
N GLU A 16 -6.63 -11.37 6.95
CA GLU A 16 -5.73 -10.67 6.01
C GLU A 16 -5.95 -11.12 4.57
N MET A 17 -6.18 -12.42 4.35
CA MET A 17 -6.46 -12.96 3.02
C MET A 17 -7.78 -12.42 2.47
N THR A 18 -8.82 -12.33 3.31
CA THR A 18 -10.12 -11.77 2.94
C THR A 18 -9.98 -10.30 2.48
N VAL A 19 -9.24 -9.49 3.24
CA VAL A 19 -8.96 -8.09 2.89
C VAL A 19 -8.20 -8.01 1.56
N LEU A 20 -7.19 -8.85 1.37
CA LEU A 20 -6.41 -8.89 0.13
C LEU A 20 -7.28 -9.22 -1.09
N GLU A 21 -8.18 -10.20 -0.95
CA GLU A 21 -9.09 -10.61 -2.02
C GLU A 21 -10.13 -9.54 -2.35
N GLN A 22 -10.73 -8.92 -1.33
CA GLN A 22 -11.67 -7.84 -1.52
C GLN A 22 -11.03 -6.65 -2.26
N LEU A 23 -9.88 -6.17 -1.79
CA LEU A 23 -9.18 -5.05 -2.43
C LEU A 23 -8.72 -5.36 -3.84
N ALA A 24 -8.31 -6.60 -4.11
CA ALA A 24 -7.92 -7.06 -5.44
C ALA A 24 -9.11 -7.08 -6.39
N ALA A 25 -10.27 -7.56 -5.92
CA ALA A 25 -11.52 -7.59 -6.68
C ALA A 25 -12.06 -6.18 -6.96
N GLU A 26 -12.09 -5.29 -5.95
CA GLU A 26 -12.54 -3.90 -6.10
C GLU A 26 -11.74 -3.11 -7.13
N LYS A 27 -10.45 -3.44 -7.27
CA LYS A 27 -9.52 -2.76 -8.19
C LYS A 27 -9.34 -3.50 -9.52
N ASP A 28 -10.00 -4.64 -9.71
CA ASP A 28 -9.85 -5.53 -10.88
C ASP A 28 -8.39 -5.90 -11.18
N ILE A 29 -7.64 -6.30 -10.14
CA ILE A 29 -6.23 -6.71 -10.26
C ILE A 29 -5.97 -8.01 -9.52
N THR A 30 -4.87 -8.69 -9.86
CA THR A 30 -4.46 -9.89 -9.14
C THR A 30 -3.92 -9.56 -7.74
N LYS A 31 -4.07 -10.50 -6.79
CA LYS A 31 -3.46 -10.43 -5.44
C LYS A 31 -1.96 -10.07 -5.49
N THR A 32 -1.22 -10.67 -6.42
CA THR A 32 0.21 -10.38 -6.61
C THR A 32 0.46 -8.97 -7.15
N ALA A 33 -0.40 -8.45 -8.03
CA ALA A 33 -0.28 -7.08 -8.53
C ALA A 33 -0.57 -6.07 -7.41
N LEU A 34 -1.59 -6.32 -6.59
CA LEU A 34 -1.91 -5.50 -5.42
C LEU A 34 -0.73 -5.46 -4.43
N LEU A 35 -0.13 -6.61 -4.09
CA LEU A 35 1.05 -6.65 -3.21
C LEU A 35 2.25 -5.87 -3.78
N ARG A 36 2.50 -5.96 -5.10
CA ARG A 36 3.55 -5.14 -5.74
C ARG A 36 3.23 -3.64 -5.68
N GLN A 37 1.96 -3.27 -5.83
CA GLN A 37 1.53 -1.88 -5.70
C GLN A 37 1.72 -1.38 -4.27
N ALA A 38 1.34 -2.18 -3.27
CA ALA A 38 1.54 -1.86 -1.85
C ALA A 38 3.02 -1.63 -1.52
N LEU A 39 3.92 -2.49 -2.01
CA LEU A 39 5.37 -2.31 -1.83
C LEU A 39 5.89 -1.01 -2.43
N ARG A 40 5.45 -0.65 -3.65
CA ARG A 40 5.82 0.62 -4.29
C ARG A 40 5.29 1.83 -3.54
N LEU A 41 4.04 1.75 -3.06
CA LEU A 41 3.44 2.79 -2.25
C LEU A 41 4.24 2.99 -0.95
N TYR A 42 4.57 1.91 -0.26
CA TYR A 42 5.38 1.96 0.96
C TYR A 42 6.75 2.60 0.70
N GLN A 43 7.43 2.23 -0.39
CA GLN A 43 8.71 2.83 -0.78
C GLN A 43 8.59 4.34 -1.03
N LEU A 44 7.54 4.78 -1.72
CA LEU A 44 7.28 6.20 -1.97
C LEU A 44 7.08 6.95 -0.65
N LEU A 45 6.22 6.42 0.24
CA LEU A 45 5.93 7.04 1.53
C LEU A 45 7.21 7.12 2.39
N ASP A 46 7.96 6.03 2.50
CA ASP A 46 9.22 5.99 3.25
C ASP A 46 10.23 7.04 2.72
N SER A 47 10.38 7.15 1.40
CA SER A 47 11.29 8.14 0.81
C SER A 47 10.90 9.59 1.13
N ARG A 48 9.60 9.91 1.11
CA ARG A 48 9.09 11.25 1.41
C ARG A 48 9.19 11.58 2.89
N THR A 49 8.83 10.64 3.76
CA THR A 49 8.96 10.81 5.22
C THR A 49 10.43 11.03 5.61
N LYS A 50 11.37 10.29 5.01
CA LYS A 50 12.81 10.49 5.23
C LYS A 50 13.32 11.84 4.74
N ALA A 51 12.67 12.44 3.74
CA ALA A 51 12.94 13.80 3.30
C ALA A 51 12.32 14.88 4.21
N GLY A 52 11.59 14.49 5.26
CA GLY A 52 10.92 15.40 6.19
C GLY A 52 9.51 15.83 5.74
N GLU A 53 8.98 15.25 4.66
CA GLU A 53 7.59 15.48 4.26
C GLU A 53 6.62 14.78 5.22
N LYS A 54 5.44 15.38 5.40
CA LYS A 54 4.34 14.83 6.21
C LYS A 54 3.21 14.34 5.32
N LEU A 55 2.60 13.21 5.68
CA LEU A 55 1.42 12.68 5.01
C LEU A 55 0.15 13.19 5.68
N PHE A 56 -0.82 13.66 4.90
CA PHE A 56 -2.11 14.11 5.40
C PHE A 56 -3.24 13.45 4.60
N PHE A 57 -4.32 13.07 5.28
CA PHE A 57 -5.62 12.89 4.63
C PHE A 57 -6.40 14.19 4.73
N GLU A 58 -6.95 14.64 3.60
CA GLU A 58 -7.83 15.81 3.52
C GLU A 58 -9.27 15.32 3.31
N ASP A 59 -10.18 15.76 4.17
CA ASP A 59 -11.62 15.62 3.93
C ASP A 59 -12.05 16.68 2.90
N GLU A 60 -12.61 16.24 1.78
CA GLU A 60 -12.97 17.16 0.69
C GLU A 60 -14.07 18.17 1.08
N LYS A 61 -14.97 17.81 2.00
CA LYS A 61 -16.12 18.62 2.40
C LYS A 61 -15.77 19.61 3.49
N SER A 62 -15.07 19.16 4.53
CA SER A 62 -14.70 20.02 5.68
C SER A 62 -13.37 20.74 5.49
N LYS A 63 -12.55 20.31 4.52
CA LYS A 63 -11.15 20.75 4.32
C LYS A 63 -10.25 20.49 5.52
N GLU A 64 -10.69 19.66 6.46
CA GLU A 64 -9.90 19.25 7.61
C GLU A 64 -8.76 18.32 7.15
N LYS A 65 -7.54 18.62 7.59
CA LYS A 65 -6.35 17.81 7.33
C LYS A 65 -5.95 17.06 8.59
N LYS A 66 -5.84 15.74 8.50
CA LYS A 66 -5.36 14.89 9.59
C LYS A 66 -4.01 14.31 9.21
N GLU A 67 -3.00 14.56 10.05
CA GLU A 67 -1.66 14.01 9.86
C GLU A 67 -1.71 12.49 10.08
N VAL A 68 -1.07 11.76 9.19
CA VAL A 68 -1.03 10.30 9.19
C VAL A 68 0.40 9.87 9.45
N VAL A 69 0.57 9.09 10.51
CA VAL A 69 1.84 8.43 10.81
C VAL A 69 1.72 6.98 10.35
N VAL A 70 2.53 6.60 9.36
CA VAL A 70 2.67 5.19 8.96
C VAL A 70 3.70 4.56 9.91
N LEU A 71 3.29 3.55 10.68
CA LEU A 71 4.14 2.81 11.63
C LEU A 71 4.93 1.69 10.94
#